data_AF-A0A0D0RP05-F1
#
_entry.id   AF-A0A0D0RP05-F1
#
_cell.length_a   1.000
_cell.length_b   1.000
_cell.length_c   1.000
_cell.angle_alpha   90.00
_cell.angle_beta   90.00
_cell.angle_gamma   90.00
#
_symmetry.space_group_name_H-M   'P 1'
#
loop_
_entity.id
_entity.type
_entity.pdbx_description
1 polymer ?
#
loop_
_entity_poly.entity_id
_entity_poly.type
_entity_poly.pdbx_seq_one_letter_code
_entity_poly.pdbx_strand_id
1 'polypeptide(L)'
;MYRRTIHDTIGYFDPYVHNYWDWDFFLRVANEFRVKRVATASVLYAFSNEGDHLSKQMNETRQMYLNRLSEKHQLGHLPTKNFWLLLCESEVQKRRATSEIVWNGEPFRSRLAHIVMC
;
A
#
# COMPACT_ATOMS: atom_id res chain seq x y z
N MET A 1 6.20 -7.28 0.14
CA MET A 1 6.45 -8.73 0.13
C MET A 1 6.47 -9.23 1.55
N TYR A 2 5.80 -10.34 1.84
CA TYR A 2 5.75 -10.92 3.17
C TYR A 2 5.58 -12.45 3.10
N ARG A 3 5.94 -13.16 4.18
CA ARG A 3 5.76 -14.62 4.28
C ARG A 3 4.33 -14.94 4.69
N ARG A 4 3.70 -15.95 4.08
CA ARG A 4 2.33 -16.39 4.44
C ARG A 4 2.16 -16.64 5.94
N THR A 5 3.18 -17.20 6.59
CA THR A 5 3.19 -17.54 8.03
C THR A 5 2.97 -16.34 8.95
N ILE A 6 3.08 -15.11 8.47
CA ILE A 6 2.71 -13.91 9.25
C ILE A 6 1.24 -13.97 9.67
N HIS A 7 0.36 -14.52 8.82
CA HIS A 7 -1.06 -14.68 9.17
C HIS A 7 -1.31 -15.62 10.34
N ASP A 8 -0.38 -16.53 10.66
CA ASP A 8 -0.48 -17.41 11.82
C ASP A 8 -0.31 -16.62 13.13
N THR A 9 0.37 -15.48 13.08
CA THR A 9 0.60 -14.59 14.24
C THR A 9 -0.44 -13.48 14.34
N ILE A 10 -0.71 -12.78 13.24
CA ILE A 10 -1.55 -11.57 13.28
C ILE A 10 -2.98 -11.79 12.79
N GLY A 11 -3.28 -12.96 12.23
CA GLY A 11 -4.56 -13.24 11.59
C GLY A 11 -4.68 -12.68 10.17
N TYR A 12 -5.85 -12.86 9.57
CA TYR A 12 -6.16 -12.41 8.21
C TYR A 12 -6.49 -10.91 8.14
N PHE A 13 -6.90 -10.45 6.95
CA PHE A 13 -7.40 -9.09 6.77
C PHE A 13 -8.72 -8.90 7.49
N ASP A 14 -8.85 -7.76 8.17
CA ASP A 14 -10.03 -7.43 8.95
C ASP A 14 -11.08 -6.71 8.07
N PRO A 15 -12.26 -7.32 7.84
CA PRO A 15 -13.31 -6.71 7.03
C PRO A 15 -13.91 -5.45 7.69
N TYR A 16 -13.74 -5.25 9.00
CA TYR A 16 -14.24 -4.06 9.69
C TYR A 16 -13.64 -2.75 9.14
N VAL A 17 -12.39 -2.84 8.66
CA VAL A 17 -11.59 -1.73 8.10
C VAL A 17 -11.37 -1.89 6.59
N HIS A 18 -12.31 -2.51 5.85
CA HIS A 18 -12.17 -2.94 4.45
C HIS A 18 -11.35 -2.04 3.52
N ASN A 19 -11.67 -0.73 3.42
CA ASN A 19 -10.94 0.19 2.53
C ASN A 19 -9.49 0.50 2.96
N TYR A 20 -9.11 0.07 4.16
CA TYR A 20 -7.83 0.30 4.84
C TYR A 20 -7.24 -0.97 5.46
N TRP A 21 -7.69 -2.14 5.01
CA TRP A 21 -7.22 -3.45 5.47
C TRP A 21 -5.71 -3.67 5.27
N ASP A 22 -5.10 -2.99 4.30
CA ASP A 22 -3.67 -2.98 4.00
C ASP A 22 -2.92 -2.16 5.05
N TRP A 23 -3.43 -0.98 5.41
CA TRP A 23 -2.89 -0.17 6.51
C TRP A 23 -3.01 -0.88 7.86
N ASP A 24 -4.17 -1.48 8.15
CA ASP A 24 -4.35 -2.29 9.35
C ASP A 24 -3.35 -3.45 9.42
N PHE A 25 -3.16 -4.15 8.30
CA PHE A 25 -2.15 -5.20 8.19
C PHE A 25 -0.75 -4.66 8.43
N PHE A 26 -0.35 -3.54 7.83
CA PHE A 26 0.98 -2.96 8.04
C PHE A 26 1.22 -2.55 9.49
N LEU A 27 0.24 -1.94 10.15
CA LEU A 27 0.35 -1.54 11.55
C LEU A 27 0.50 -2.77 12.46
N ARG A 28 -0.29 -3.82 12.26
CA ARG A 28 -0.17 -5.07 13.01
C ARG A 28 1.16 -5.78 12.75
N VAL A 29 1.63 -5.84 11.51
CA VAL A 29 2.94 -6.41 11.17
C VAL A 29 4.06 -5.62 11.83
N ALA A 30 4.01 -4.28 11.81
CA ALA A 30 5.04 -3.44 12.40
C ALA A 30 5.10 -3.55 13.93
N ASN A 31 3.98 -3.91 14.58
CA ASN A 31 3.95 -4.17 16.02
C ASN A 31 4.67 -5.48 16.39
N GLU A 32 4.49 -6.53 15.58
CA GLU A 32 5.00 -7.88 15.90
C GLU A 32 6.36 -8.20 15.25
N PHE A 33 6.70 -7.56 14.14
CA PHE A 33 7.84 -7.93 13.31
C PHE A 33 8.70 -6.73 12.92
N ARG A 34 9.99 -6.99 12.72
CA ARG A 34 10.90 -6.02 12.11
C ARG A 34 10.61 -5.86 10.62
N VAL A 35 10.08 -4.70 10.24
CA VAL A 35 9.86 -4.34 8.83
C VAL A 35 11.15 -3.77 8.22
N LYS A 36 11.54 -4.27 7.05
CA LYS A 36 12.68 -3.77 6.27
C LYS A 36 12.20 -3.04 5.01
N ARG A 37 12.59 -1.78 4.85
CA ARG A 37 12.40 -1.04 3.60
C ARG A 37 13.36 -1.55 2.53
N VAL A 38 12.84 -1.89 1.36
CA VAL A 38 13.65 -2.13 0.15
C VAL A 38 13.72 -0.83 -0.63
N ALA A 39 14.91 -0.25 -0.77
CA ALA A 39 15.11 1.04 -1.44
C ALA A 39 15.14 0.87 -2.97
N THR A 40 14.04 0.39 -3.56
CA THR A 40 13.89 0.23 -5.00
C THR A 40 12.45 0.47 -5.43
N ALA A 41 12.25 1.00 -6.64
CA ALA A 41 10.94 1.11 -7.26
C ALA A 41 10.49 -0.29 -7.72
N SER A 42 9.61 -0.92 -6.94
CA SER A 42 9.14 -2.30 -7.18
C SER A 42 7.69 -2.39 -7.66
N VAL A 43 6.99 -1.26 -7.74
CA VAL A 43 5.57 -1.19 -8.12
C VAL A 43 5.38 -0.02 -9.07
N LEU A 44 4.55 -0.21 -10.09
CA LEU A 44 4.05 0.85 -10.96
C LEU A 44 2.60 1.14 -10.58
N TYR A 45 2.26 2.42 -10.46
CA TYR A 45 0.89 2.85 -10.21
C TYR A 45 0.35 3.55 -11.46
N ALA A 46 -0.75 3.04 -12.02
CA ALA A 46 -1.41 3.66 -13.16
C ALA A 46 -2.31 4.79 -12.66
N PHE A 47 -2.12 5.99 -13.21
CA PHE A 47 -3.00 7.14 -13.00
C PHE A 47 -3.70 7.45 -14.33
N SER A 48 -4.93 6.96 -14.50
CA SER A 48 -5.83 7.42 -15.56
C SER A 48 -6.91 8.31 -14.95
N ASN A 49 -7.48 9.25 -15.71
CA ASN A 49 -8.72 9.93 -15.29
C ASN A 49 -9.95 9.05 -15.52
N GLU A 50 -9.87 8.11 -16.45
CA GLU A 50 -10.90 7.13 -16.79
C GLU A 50 -10.89 5.94 -15.82
N GLY A 51 -12.06 5.37 -15.48
CA GLY A 51 -12.21 4.14 -14.67
C GLY A 51 -12.54 4.31 -13.17
N ASP A 52 -13.00 3.21 -12.55
CA ASP A 52 -13.59 3.13 -11.19
C ASP A 52 -12.57 2.90 -10.06
N HIS A 53 -11.47 3.66 -10.05
CA HIS A 53 -10.50 3.55 -8.97
C HIS A 53 -11.09 4.00 -7.61
N LEU A 54 -11.37 3.04 -6.72
CA LEU A 54 -11.94 3.29 -5.38
C LEU A 54 -11.10 4.28 -4.54
N SER A 55 -9.79 4.38 -4.80
CA SER A 55 -8.91 5.34 -4.13
C SER A 55 -9.14 6.80 -4.56
N LYS A 56 -9.77 7.05 -5.71
CA LYS A 56 -10.15 8.40 -6.14
C LYS A 56 -11.40 8.90 -5.43
N GLN A 57 -12.28 8.00 -5.02
CA GLN A 57 -13.55 8.35 -4.40
C GLN A 57 -13.32 8.86 -2.98
N MET A 58 -13.43 10.18 -2.79
CA MET A 58 -13.38 10.85 -1.49
C MET A 58 -14.80 10.94 -0.91
N ASN A 59 -15.42 9.78 -0.64
CA ASN A 59 -16.79 9.70 -0.15
C ASN A 59 -16.86 9.42 1.36
N GLU A 60 -18.06 9.54 1.93
CA GLU A 60 -18.34 9.31 3.34
C GLU A 60 -18.00 7.87 3.77
N THR A 61 -18.21 6.88 2.90
CA THR A 61 -17.86 5.48 3.17
C THR A 61 -16.36 5.31 3.41
N ARG A 62 -15.51 5.98 2.62
CA ARG A 62 -14.06 5.95 2.82
C ARG A 62 -13.67 6.63 4.13
N GLN A 63 -14.26 7.78 4.45
CA GLN A 63 -14.02 8.44 5.75
C GLN A 63 -14.47 7.56 6.92
N MET A 64 -15.60 6.86 6.80
CA MET A 64 -16.09 5.92 7.81
C MET A 64 -15.05 4.82 8.08
N TYR A 65 -14.51 4.17 7.04
CA TYR A 65 -13.48 3.15 7.23
C TYR A 65 -12.16 3.72 7.79
N LEU A 66 -11.79 4.95 7.42
CA LEU A 66 -10.64 5.63 8.02
C LEU A 66 -10.85 5.86 9.51
N ASN A 67 -12.05 6.30 9.92
CA ASN A 67 -12.38 6.50 11.33
C ASN A 67 -12.28 5.18 12.11
N ARG A 68 -12.76 4.07 11.54
CA ARG A 68 -12.62 2.73 12.15
C ARG A 68 -11.16 2.31 12.32
N LEU A 69 -10.33 2.55 11.31
CA LEU A 69 -8.88 2.30 11.41
C LEU A 69 -8.26 3.17 12.52
N SER A 70 -8.58 4.47 12.52
CA SER A 70 -8.10 5.42 13.52
C SER A 70 -8.48 5.05 14.94
N GLU A 71 -9.72 4.60 15.15
CA GLU A 71 -10.21 4.12 16.45
C GLU A 71 -9.46 2.86 16.87
N LYS A 72 -9.38 1.85 15.97
CA LYS A 72 -8.72 0.57 16.24
C LYS A 72 -7.26 0.73 16.65
N HIS A 73 -6.54 1.67 16.04
CA HIS A 73 -5.10 1.88 16.26
C HIS A 73 -4.77 3.16 17.03
N GLN A 74 -5.78 3.84 17.59
CA GLN A 74 -5.62 5.06 18.39
C GLN A 74 -4.82 6.17 17.68
N LEU A 75 -5.05 6.34 16.37
CA LEU A 75 -4.30 7.27 15.51
C LEU A 75 -4.78 8.73 15.64
N GLY A 76 -5.88 8.96 16.37
CA GLY A 76 -6.56 10.25 16.39
C GLY A 76 -7.25 10.57 15.06
N HIS A 77 -7.57 11.85 14.87
CA HIS A 77 -8.22 12.32 13.65
C HIS A 77 -7.23 12.37 12.48
N LEU A 78 -7.59 11.73 11.37
CA LEU A 78 -6.82 11.73 10.14
C LEU A 78 -7.68 12.21 8.97
N PRO A 79 -7.16 13.11 8.11
CA PRO A 79 -7.86 13.49 6.89
C PRO A 79 -7.77 12.36 5.86
N THR A 80 -8.86 12.11 5.13
CA THR A 80 -8.82 11.21 3.98
C THR A 80 -7.92 11.80 2.89
N LYS A 81 -6.99 10.99 2.38
CA LYS A 81 -6.14 11.34 1.22
C LYS A 81 -6.30 10.29 0.12
N ASN A 82 -6.10 10.74 -1.11
CA ASN A 82 -5.88 9.88 -2.27
C ASN A 82 -4.39 9.94 -2.68
N PHE A 83 -4.00 9.10 -3.63
CA PHE A 83 -2.62 9.05 -4.12
C PHE A 83 -2.14 10.39 -4.68
N TRP A 84 -3.01 11.15 -5.35
CA TRP A 84 -2.64 12.46 -5.89
C TRP A 84 -2.25 13.45 -4.80
N LEU A 85 -3.11 13.59 -3.78
CA LEU A 85 -2.84 14.44 -2.63
C LEU A 85 -1.58 13.99 -1.89
N LEU A 86 -1.40 12.67 -1.74
CA LEU A 86 -0.25 12.10 -1.05
C LEU A 86 1.08 12.42 -1.76
N LEU A 87 1.10 12.48 -3.09
CA LEU A 87 2.30 12.88 -3.86
C LEU A 87 2.62 14.39 -3.72
N CYS A 88 1.65 15.21 -3.33
CA CYS A 88 1.84 16.63 -3.05
C CYS A 88 2.37 16.91 -1.64
N GLU A 89 2.37 15.92 -0.75
CA GLU A 89 2.85 16.08 0.63
C GLU A 89 4.38 16.29 0.67
N SER A 90 4.83 17.30 1.40
CA SER A 90 6.24 17.66 1.49
C SER A 90 7.13 16.50 1.95
N GLU A 91 6.69 15.73 2.95
CA GLU A 91 7.41 14.56 3.46
C GLU A 91 7.51 13.41 2.45
N VAL A 92 6.55 13.31 1.53
CA VAL A 92 6.59 12.32 0.45
C VAL A 92 7.50 12.82 -0.67
N GLN A 93 7.41 14.10 -1.03
CA GLN A 93 8.27 14.72 -2.04
C GLN A 93 9.75 14.65 -1.68
N LYS A 94 10.12 14.80 -0.40
CA LYS A 94 11.48 14.61 0.10
C LYS A 94 12.07 13.23 -0.18
N ARG A 95 11.21 12.22 -0.40
CA ARG A 95 11.61 10.83 -0.67
C ARG A 95 11.65 10.51 -2.16
N ARG A 96 11.35 11.48 -3.03
CA ARG A 96 11.42 11.32 -4.47
C ARG A 96 12.88 11.06 -4.88
N ALA A 97 13.07 10.04 -5.71
CA ALA A 97 14.37 9.68 -6.28
C ALA A 97 14.32 9.76 -7.80
N THR A 98 15.46 10.03 -8.44
CA THR A 98 15.61 9.88 -9.88
C THR A 98 15.48 8.41 -10.26
N SER A 99 14.89 8.14 -11.42
CA SER A 99 14.78 6.81 -12.00
C SER A 99 15.15 6.88 -13.47
N GLU A 100 16.11 6.05 -13.88
CA GLU A 100 16.46 5.85 -15.29
C GLU A 100 15.61 4.74 -15.92
N ILE A 101 14.85 4.00 -15.11
CA ILE A 101 13.98 2.91 -15.56
C ILE A 101 12.71 3.51 -16.14
N VAL A 102 12.55 3.37 -17.45
CA VAL A 102 11.30 3.64 -18.17
C VAL A 102 10.59 2.32 -18.41
N TRP A 103 9.33 2.22 -17.97
CA TRP A 103 8.53 1.04 -18.26
C TRP A 103 8.13 1.04 -19.73
N ASN A 104 8.44 -0.05 -20.43
CA ASN A 104 8.22 -0.20 -21.87
C ASN A 104 6.91 -0.93 -22.22
N GLY A 105 6.04 -1.16 -21.24
CA GLY A 105 4.77 -1.90 -21.42
C GLY A 105 4.90 -3.42 -21.26
N GLU A 106 6.11 -3.97 -21.23
CA GLU A 106 6.34 -5.41 -21.04
C GLU A 106 6.29 -5.79 -19.55
N PRO A 107 5.81 -7.00 -19.20
CA PRO A 107 5.81 -7.47 -17.83
C PRO A 107 7.23 -7.72 -17.33
N PHE A 108 7.49 -7.41 -16.05
CA PHE A 108 8.73 -7.79 -15.39
C PHE A 108 8.82 -9.31 -15.27
N ARG A 109 9.82 -9.93 -15.89
CA ARG A 109 10.06 -11.38 -15.76
C ARG A 109 10.64 -11.69 -14.38
N SER A 110 10.00 -12.61 -13.67
CA SER A 110 10.50 -13.11 -12.39
C SER A 110 11.85 -13.81 -12.58
N ARG A 111 12.78 -13.60 -11.64
CA ARG A 111 14.05 -14.36 -11.60
C ARG A 111 13.81 -15.88 -11.49
N LEU A 112 12.68 -16.30 -10.92
CA LEU A 112 12.29 -17.71 -10.82
C LEU A 112 11.85 -18.30 -12.16
N ALA A 113 11.50 -17.49 -13.16
CA ALA A 113 11.10 -17.98 -14.48
C ALA A 113 12.27 -18.68 -15.21
N HIS A 114 13.52 -18.42 -14.80
CA HIS A 114 14.71 -19.07 -15.35
C HIS A 114 15.07 -20.39 -14.66
N ILE A 115 14.43 -20.75 -13.53
CA ILE A 115 14.80 -21.94 -12.73
C ILE A 115 14.02 -23.19 -13.19
N VAL A 116 12.95 -23.04 -13.98
CA VAL A 116 12.09 -24.15 -14.43
C VAL A 116 12.63 -24.84 -15.70
N MET A 117 13.90 -24.60 -16.08
CA MET A 117 14.58 -25.33 -17.15
C MET A 117 15.85 -26.00 -16.61
N CYS A 118 15.68 -26.99 -15.73
CA CYS A 118 16.67 -28.00 -15.39
C CYS A 118 15.95 -29.35 -15.27
#